data_AF-A0A1Y1MN21-F1
#
_entry.id   AF-A0A1Y1MN21-F1
#
_cell.length_a   1.000
_cell.length_b   1.000
_cell.length_c   1.000
_cell.angle_alpha   90.00
_cell.angle_beta   90.00
_cell.angle_gamma   90.00
#
_symmetry.space_group_name_H-M   'P 1'
#
loop_
_entity.id
_entity.type
_entity.pdbx_description
1 polymer ?
#
loop_
_entity_poly.entity_id
_entity_poly.type
_entity_poly.pdbx_seq_one_letter_code
_entity_poly.pdbx_strand_id
1 'polypeptide(L)'
;MANDREILREIWEGKLPVCFQLDPNEVSELQQPDPFFLMVPRLSYFPLVTDKVRKHFSRYVDSEKQEQDMWLECDGQPVKWHFPIGVVFDLYVGADIQLPWNITVHFDKFPESQIFRFSTKCVPTT
;
A
#
# COMPACT_ATOMS: atom_id res chain seq x y z
N MET A 1 5.14 10.17 33.79
CA MET A 1 4.55 11.35 33.11
C MET A 1 5.35 11.80 31.89
N ALA A 2 6.60 12.28 32.00
CA ALA A 2 7.39 12.66 30.81
C ALA A 2 7.74 11.46 29.90
N ASN A 3 8.15 10.34 30.52
CA ASN A 3 8.50 9.09 29.82
C ASN A 3 7.32 8.51 29.01
N ASP A 4 6.09 8.59 29.54
CA ASP A 4 4.90 8.05 28.87
C ASP A 4 4.60 8.84 27.58
N ARG A 5 4.81 10.16 27.60
CA ARG A 5 4.63 11.03 26.42
C ARG A 5 5.68 10.74 25.34
N GLU A 6 6.91 10.44 25.74
CA GLU A 6 7.98 10.06 24.82
C GLU A 6 7.65 8.74 24.13
N ILE A 7 7.22 7.72 24.89
CA ILE A 7 6.79 6.43 24.32
C ILE A 7 5.64 6.61 23.32
N LEU A 8 4.62 7.38 23.67
CA LEU A 8 3.50 7.65 22.76
C LEU A 8 3.96 8.35 21.47
N ARG A 9 4.93 9.27 21.56
CA ARG A 9 5.49 9.95 20.39
C ARG A 9 6.26 8.97 19.51
N GLU A 10 7.11 8.12 20.07
CA GLU A 10 7.86 7.11 19.30
C GLU A 10 6.92 6.15 18.55
N ILE A 11 5.83 5.71 19.20
CA ILE A 11 4.82 4.86 18.57
C ILE A 11 4.11 5.62 17.43
N TRP A 12 3.75 6.89 17.65
CA TRP A 12 3.07 7.72 16.66
C TRP A 12 3.94 8.06 15.44
N GLU A 13 5.22 8.36 15.67
CA GLU A 13 6.18 8.76 14.64
C GLU A 13 6.81 7.56 13.91
N GLY A 14 6.56 6.34 14.37
CA GLY A 14 7.04 5.10 13.78
C GLY A 14 6.66 4.96 12.31
N LYS A 15 7.66 4.75 11.44
CA LYS A 15 7.49 4.59 9.99
C LYS A 15 8.16 3.32 9.47
N LEU A 16 7.71 2.85 8.32
CA LEU A 16 8.25 1.73 7.58
C LEU A 16 8.75 2.20 6.21
N PRO A 17 9.98 1.84 5.80
CA PRO A 17 10.41 2.02 4.42
C PRO A 17 9.74 0.97 3.54
N VAL A 18 8.93 1.42 2.58
CA VAL A 18 8.21 0.55 1.64
C VAL A 18 8.67 0.84 0.22
N CYS A 19 8.95 -0.22 -0.52
CA CYS A 19 9.24 -0.22 -1.95
C CYS A 19 8.00 -0.72 -2.68
N PHE A 20 7.34 0.17 -3.42
CA PHE A 20 6.23 -0.21 -4.28
C PHE A 20 6.72 -0.48 -5.70
N GLN A 21 6.26 -1.57 -6.30
CA GLN A 21 6.58 -1.95 -7.67
C GLN A 21 5.29 -2.30 -8.40
N LEU A 22 5.14 -1.91 -9.66
CA LEU A 22 4.00 -2.35 -10.47
C LEU A 22 4.21 -3.81 -10.90
N ASP A 23 3.14 -4.60 -10.93
CA ASP A 23 3.22 -5.95 -11.47
C ASP A 23 3.75 -5.92 -12.92
N PRO A 24 4.82 -6.67 -13.25
CA PRO A 24 5.42 -6.64 -14.57
C PRO A 24 4.48 -7.02 -15.72
N ASN A 25 3.42 -7.80 -15.44
CA ASN A 25 2.44 -8.21 -16.45
C ASN A 25 1.37 -7.14 -16.70
N GLU A 26 1.33 -6.08 -15.89
CA GLU A 26 0.39 -4.96 -16.00
C GLU A 26 1.02 -3.70 -16.59
N VAL A 27 2.31 -3.75 -16.96
CA VAL A 27 3.02 -2.66 -17.64
C VAL A 27 2.65 -2.65 -19.12
N SER A 28 1.98 -1.59 -19.56
CA SER A 28 1.55 -1.42 -20.96
C SER A 28 2.59 -0.67 -21.81
N GLU A 29 3.44 0.14 -21.20
CA GLU A 29 4.48 0.90 -21.90
C GLU A 29 5.76 0.06 -22.15
N LEU A 30 6.53 0.44 -23.16
CA LEU A 30 7.84 -0.18 -23.46
C LEU A 30 8.87 0.02 -22.33
N GLN A 31 8.68 1.04 -21.50
CA GLN A 31 9.55 1.35 -20.37
C GLN A 31 8.96 0.84 -19.06
N GLN A 32 9.75 0.06 -18.32
CA GLN A 32 9.40 -0.38 -16.97
C GLN A 32 9.37 0.83 -16.02
N PRO A 33 8.36 0.94 -15.14
CA PRO A 33 8.28 2.02 -14.17
C PRO A 33 9.35 1.87 -13.10
N ASP A 34 9.96 2.99 -12.70
CA ASP A 34 10.85 3.01 -11.56
C ASP A 34 10.10 2.64 -10.27
N PRO A 35 10.70 1.82 -9.37
CA PRO A 35 10.13 1.54 -8.06
C PRO A 35 9.87 2.83 -7.26
N PHE A 36 8.75 2.86 -6.54
CA PHE A 36 8.34 4.01 -5.76
C PHE A 36 8.61 3.77 -4.27
N PHE A 37 9.54 4.51 -3.68
CA PHE A 37 9.90 4.37 -2.27
C PHE A 37 9.16 5.39 -1.40
N LEU A 38 8.59 4.93 -0.27
CA LEU A 38 7.88 5.79 0.67
C LEU A 38 8.08 5.35 2.12
N MET A 39 8.26 6.33 3.01
CA MET A 39 8.19 6.11 4.45
C MET A 39 6.73 6.20 4.91
N VAL A 40 6.10 5.04 5.18
CA VAL A 40 4.69 4.97 5.57
C VAL A 40 4.53 4.91 7.09
N PRO A 41 3.58 5.65 7.70
CA PRO A 41 3.34 5.57 9.15
C PRO A 41 2.74 4.22 9.55
N ARG A 42 3.26 3.61 10.63
CA ARG A 42 2.76 2.32 11.14
C ARG A 42 1.30 2.37 11.59
N LEU A 43 0.88 3.51 12.15
CA LEU A 43 -0.48 3.73 12.66
C LEU A 43 -1.47 4.28 11.62
N SER A 44 -1.12 4.21 10.33
CA SER A 44 -2.01 4.56 9.23
C SER A 44 -2.54 3.32 8.51
N TYR A 45 -3.40 3.52 7.52
CA TYR A 45 -3.91 2.50 6.61
C TYR A 45 -3.40 2.77 5.19
N PHE A 46 -3.17 1.70 4.41
CA PHE A 46 -2.67 1.83 3.04
C PHE A 46 -3.50 2.76 2.14
N PRO A 47 -4.84 2.68 2.11
CA PRO A 47 -5.65 3.51 1.21
C PRO A 47 -5.52 5.01 1.49
N LEU A 48 -5.01 5.40 2.67
CA LEU A 48 -4.79 6.81 3.05
C LEU A 48 -3.41 7.35 2.63
N VAL A 49 -2.48 6.48 2.23
CA VAL A 49 -1.08 6.86 1.93
C VAL A 49 -0.64 6.50 0.51
N THR A 50 -1.47 5.79 -0.25
CA THR A 50 -1.13 5.27 -1.58
C THR A 50 -1.59 6.14 -2.74
N ASP A 51 -2.18 7.32 -2.51
CA ASP A 51 -2.60 8.23 -3.58
C ASP A 51 -1.45 8.60 -4.54
N LYS A 52 -0.27 8.87 -3.98
CA LYS A 52 0.93 9.19 -4.75
C LYS A 52 1.46 7.97 -5.52
N VAL A 53 1.35 6.78 -4.92
CA VAL A 53 1.75 5.50 -5.51
C VAL A 53 0.87 5.21 -6.72
N ARG A 54 -0.47 5.34 -6.56
CA ARG A 54 -1.45 5.19 -7.62
C ARG A 54 -1.15 6.12 -8.79
N LYS A 55 -0.95 7.42 -8.52
CA LYS A 55 -0.68 8.43 -9.55
C LYS A 55 0.64 8.20 -10.29
N HIS A 56 1.65 7.63 -9.62
CA HIS A 56 2.92 7.27 -10.23
C HIS A 56 2.74 6.12 -11.22
N PHE A 57 2.11 5.03 -10.80
CA PHE A 57 1.97 3.83 -11.62
C PHE A 57 0.85 3.88 -12.65
N SER A 58 -0.20 4.68 -12.44
CA SER A 58 -1.33 4.78 -13.38
C SER A 58 -0.89 5.21 -14.78
N ARG A 59 0.25 5.90 -14.92
CA ARG A 59 0.79 6.33 -16.21
C ARG A 59 1.28 5.17 -17.07
N TYR A 60 1.68 4.07 -16.44
CA TYR A 60 2.29 2.91 -17.10
C TYR A 60 1.30 1.77 -17.36
N VAL A 61 0.04 1.97 -16.99
CA VAL A 61 -1.05 0.98 -17.08
C VAL A 61 -2.07 1.45 -18.10
N ASP A 62 -2.65 0.52 -18.86
CA ASP A 62 -3.73 0.81 -19.82
C ASP A 62 -4.88 1.63 -19.21
N SER A 63 -5.38 2.61 -19.97
CA SER A 63 -6.42 3.53 -19.50
C SER A 63 -7.70 2.84 -19.02
N GLU A 64 -8.05 1.68 -19.59
CA GLU A 64 -9.21 0.90 -19.16
C GLU A 64 -9.03 0.30 -17.75
N LYS A 65 -7.79 0.01 -17.35
CA LYS A 65 -7.45 -0.55 -16.03
C LYS A 65 -7.17 0.52 -14.98
N GLN A 66 -6.87 1.76 -15.40
CA GLN A 66 -6.66 2.88 -14.47
C GLN A 66 -7.90 3.19 -13.60
N GLU A 67 -9.10 2.95 -14.14
CA GLU A 67 -10.38 3.14 -13.45
C GLU A 67 -10.75 2.00 -12.50
N GLN A 68 -10.03 0.87 -12.54
CA GLN A 68 -10.25 -0.25 -11.62
C GLN A 68 -9.68 0.02 -10.23
N ASP A 69 -10.12 -0.74 -9.23
CA ASP A 69 -9.64 -0.62 -7.86
C ASP A 69 -8.20 -1.14 -7.75
N MET A 70 -7.28 -0.26 -7.33
CA MET A 70 -5.89 -0.61 -7.10
C MET A 70 -5.81 -1.44 -5.82
N TRP A 71 -5.05 -2.53 -5.81
CA TRP A 71 -4.77 -3.33 -4.62
C TRP A 71 -3.28 -3.63 -4.48
N LEU A 72 -2.90 -4.14 -3.33
CA LEU A 72 -1.50 -4.37 -2.96
C LEU A 72 -1.28 -5.85 -2.65
N GLU A 73 -0.13 -6.38 -3.05
CA GLU A 73 0.30 -7.75 -2.81
C GLU A 73 1.64 -7.76 -2.08
N CYS A 74 1.83 -8.72 -1.17
CA CYS A 74 3.10 -9.05 -0.55
C CYS A 74 3.28 -10.56 -0.59
N ASP A 75 4.38 -11.04 -1.18
CA ASP A 75 4.72 -12.46 -1.28
C ASP A 75 3.57 -13.36 -1.80
N GLY A 76 2.86 -12.93 -2.85
CA GLY A 76 1.73 -13.68 -3.42
C GLY A 76 0.43 -13.58 -2.62
N GLN A 77 0.39 -12.79 -1.55
CA GLN A 77 -0.78 -12.61 -0.70
C GLN A 77 -1.34 -11.18 -0.83
N PRO A 78 -2.65 -11.02 -1.09
CA PRO A 78 -3.30 -9.72 -1.02
C PRO A 78 -3.14 -9.08 0.37
N VAL A 79 -2.73 -7.82 0.39
CA VAL A 79 -2.52 -7.05 1.61
C VAL A 79 -3.87 -6.65 2.19
N LYS A 80 -4.10 -7.06 3.44
CA LYS A 80 -5.31 -6.73 4.20
C LYS A 80 -5.26 -5.29 4.71
N TRP A 81 -5.53 -4.35 3.83
CA TRP A 81 -5.41 -2.91 4.09
C TRP A 81 -6.44 -2.30 5.06
N HIS A 82 -7.35 -3.11 5.60
CA HIS A 82 -8.29 -2.73 6.66
C HIS A 82 -7.66 -2.85 8.05
N PHE A 83 -6.44 -3.39 8.13
CA PHE A 83 -5.60 -3.34 9.31
C PHE A 83 -4.58 -2.19 9.20
N PRO A 84 -4.11 -1.63 10.33
CA PRO A 84 -3.02 -0.67 10.32
C PRO A 84 -1.78 -1.26 9.65
N ILE A 85 -1.04 -0.42 8.93
CA ILE A 85 0.12 -0.82 8.14
C ILE A 85 1.16 -1.56 9.00
N GLY A 86 1.42 -1.07 10.21
CA GLY A 86 2.36 -1.71 11.14
C GLY A 86 1.94 -3.13 11.53
N VAL A 87 0.63 -3.35 11.74
CA VAL A 87 0.09 -4.68 12.08
C VAL A 87 0.23 -5.62 10.89
N VAL A 88 -0.09 -5.16 9.68
CA VAL A 88 0.10 -5.96 8.45
C VAL A 88 1.57 -6.33 8.30
N PHE A 89 2.48 -5.37 8.42
CA PHE A 89 3.91 -5.62 8.30
C PHE A 89 4.40 -6.66 9.32
N ASP A 90 4.07 -6.48 10.60
CA ASP A 90 4.52 -7.38 11.67
C ASP A 90 3.94 -8.80 11.50
N LEU A 91 2.74 -8.95 10.92
CA LEU A 91 2.12 -10.25 10.62
C LEU A 91 2.76 -10.97 9.43
N TYR A 92 3.13 -10.25 8.37
CA TYR A 92 3.59 -10.84 7.10
C TYR A 92 5.10 -11.14 7.14
N VAL A 93 5.90 -10.22 7.69
CA VAL A 93 7.38 -10.32 7.67
C VAL A 93 7.90 -11.17 8.84
N GLY A 94 7.19 -11.19 9.98
CA GLY A 94 7.55 -12.02 11.12
C GLY A 94 8.94 -11.69 11.68
N ALA A 95 9.79 -12.72 11.86
CA ALA A 95 11.08 -12.59 12.53
C ALA A 95 12.25 -12.19 11.61
N ASP A 96 12.11 -12.34 10.29
CA ASP A 96 13.17 -12.01 9.32
C ASP A 96 12.86 -10.69 8.62
N ILE A 97 13.18 -9.60 9.30
CA ILE A 97 12.89 -8.25 8.82
C ILE A 97 13.87 -7.86 7.70
N GLN A 98 13.43 -8.04 6.45
CA GLN A 98 14.12 -7.52 5.27
C GLN A 98 13.49 -6.19 4.86
N LEU A 99 14.28 -5.12 4.91
CA LEU A 99 13.86 -3.78 4.49
C LEU A 99 14.62 -3.34 3.23
N PRO A 100 14.00 -2.56 2.34
CA PRO A 100 12.63 -2.03 2.43
C PRO A 100 11.56 -3.11 2.23
N TRP A 101 10.38 -2.90 2.80
CA TRP A 101 9.26 -3.81 2.60
C TRP A 101 8.77 -3.73 1.15
N ASN A 102 8.89 -4.83 0.41
CA ASN A 102 8.51 -4.87 -1.00
C ASN A 102 7.02 -5.17 -1.14
N ILE A 103 6.31 -4.31 -1.87
CA ILE A 103 4.88 -4.42 -2.15
C ILE A 103 4.67 -4.31 -3.65
N THR A 104 3.99 -5.30 -4.21
CA THR A 104 3.53 -5.25 -5.61
C THR A 104 2.20 -4.52 -5.68
N VAL A 105 2.06 -3.62 -6.63
CA VAL A 105 0.87 -2.83 -6.91
C VAL A 105 0.18 -3.45 -8.11
N HIS A 106 -1.12 -3.64 -7.98
CA HIS A 106 -1.97 -4.19 -9.02
C HIS A 106 -3.14 -3.25 -9.30
N PHE A 107 -3.51 -3.14 -10.58
CA PHE A 107 -4.65 -2.41 -11.11
C PHE A 107 -5.68 -3.35 -11.75
N ASP A 108 -5.40 -4.66 -11.84
CA ASP A 108 -6.29 -5.65 -12.44
C ASP A 108 -6.59 -6.78 -11.45
N LYS A 109 -7.60 -7.61 -11.75
CA LYS A 109 -7.93 -8.86 -11.02
C LYS A 109 -8.06 -8.69 -9.50
N PHE A 110 -8.82 -7.68 -9.07
CA PHE A 110 -9.02 -7.40 -7.65
C PHE A 110 -9.52 -8.65 -6.86
N PRO A 111 -8.84 -9.04 -5.77
CA PRO A 111 -9.17 -10.25 -5.02
C PRO A 111 -10.33 -10.02 -4.03
N GLU A 112 -11.56 -9.95 -4.57
CA GLU A 112 -12.79 -9.65 -3.82
C GLU A 112 -13.08 -10.61 -2.65
N SER A 113 -12.65 -11.87 -2.75
CA SER A 113 -12.85 -12.88 -1.70
C SER A 113 -11.88 -12.76 -0.53
N GLN A 114 -10.80 -11.97 -0.66
CA GLN A 114 -9.71 -11.89 0.31
C GLN A 114 -9.59 -10.52 0.97
N ILE A 115 -9.95 -9.44 0.26
CA ILE A 115 -9.84 -8.06 0.75
C ILE A 115 -11.11 -7.25 0.44
N PHE A 116 -11.44 -6.33 1.34
CA PHE A 116 -12.58 -5.43 1.15
C PHE A 116 -12.21 -4.28 0.20
N ARG A 117 -13.10 -3.92 -0.74
CA ARG A 117 -12.90 -2.72 -1.56
C ARG A 117 -12.94 -1.47 -0.68
N PHE A 118 -11.99 -0.55 -0.90
CA PHE A 118 -12.04 0.77 -0.30
C PHE A 118 -12.75 1.73 -1.26
N SER A 119 -14.05 1.95 -1.05
CA SER A 119 -14.84 2.89 -1.84
C SER A 119 -15.04 4.19 -1.06
N THR A 120 -14.47 5.28 -1.56
CA THR A 120 -14.79 6.64 -1.09
C THR A 120 -16.09 7.17 -1.69
N LYS A 121 -16.82 6.38 -2.51
CA LYS A 121 -18.06 6.81 -3.17
C LYS A 121 -19.26 7.04 -2.23
N CYS A 122 -19.07 7.00 -0.91
CA CYS A 122 -20.10 7.27 0.08
C CYS A 122 -19.83 8.56 0.86
N VAL A 123 -19.82 9.71 0.18
CA VAL A 123 -20.41 10.92 0.75
C VAL A 123 -21.31 11.52 -0.34
N PRO A 124 -22.64 11.30 -0.29
CA PRO A 124 -23.53 12.16 -1.03
C PRO A 124 -23.36 13.55 -0.43
N THR A 125 -22.82 14.48 -1.20
CA THR A 125 -22.99 15.91 -0.93
C THR A 125 -24.48 16.21 -1.03
N THR A 126 -25.18 16.14 0.10
CA THR A 126 -26.44 16.87 0.32
C THR A 126 -26.21 18.37 0.28
#